data_AF-A0A0V0GXX2-F1
#
_entry.id   AF-A0A0V0GXX2-F1
#
_cell.length_a   1.000
_cell.length_b   1.000
_cell.length_c   1.000
_cell.angle_alpha   90.00
_cell.angle_beta   90.00
_cell.angle_gamma   90.00
#
_symmetry.space_group_name_H-M   'P 1'
#
loop_
_entity.id
_entity.type
_entity.pdbx_description
1 polymer ?
#
loop_
_entity_poly.entity_id
_entity_poly.type
_entity_poly.pdbx_seq_one_letter_code
_entity_poly.pdbx_strand_id
1 'polypeptide(L)'
;MSRFRSLLQASLNATRRALAWNIEDLVPPSERYIFNFSSKDELKNWHLYSDSEYGGLSSAALEIKDTGNGSTSVGLFSGNLSLDVIEGSKWNMTRSGFCGMRSKKVNATQPS
;
A
#
# COMPACT_ATOMS: atom_id res chain seq x y z
N MET A 1 31.08 -14.36 -20.93
CA MET A 1 30.66 -13.63 -22.16
C MET A 1 29.16 -13.27 -22.23
N SER A 2 28.24 -13.92 -21.48
CA SER A 2 26.78 -13.66 -21.61
C SER A 2 26.27 -12.39 -20.90
N ARG A 3 26.76 -12.07 -19.69
CA ARG A 3 26.27 -10.93 -18.88
C ARG A 3 26.65 -9.54 -19.41
N PHE A 4 27.79 -9.40 -20.09
CA PHE A 4 28.16 -8.13 -20.71
C PHE A 4 27.29 -7.81 -21.94
N ARG A 5 26.89 -8.84 -22.69
CA ARG A 5 25.95 -8.68 -23.80
C ARG A 5 24.56 -8.29 -23.30
N SER A 6 24.10 -8.86 -22.18
CA SER A 6 22.82 -8.47 -21.59
C SER A 6 22.82 -7.04 -21.07
N LEU A 7 23.92 -6.57 -20.46
CA LEU A 7 24.05 -5.18 -20.02
C LEU A 7 24.12 -4.18 -21.19
N LEU A 8 24.87 -4.51 -22.24
CA LEU A 8 24.91 -3.69 -23.46
C LEU A 8 23.54 -3.64 -24.15
N GLN A 9 22.84 -4.77 -24.25
CA GLN A 9 21.47 -4.80 -24.78
C GLN A 9 20.50 -3.99 -23.91
N ALA A 10 20.62 -4.08 -22.58
CA ALA A 10 19.82 -3.28 -21.66
C ALA A 10 20.10 -1.77 -21.85
N SER A 11 21.37 -1.37 -22.03
CA SER A 11 21.73 0.03 -22.28
C SER A 11 21.18 0.54 -23.62
N LEU A 12 21.29 -0.25 -24.70
CA LEU A 12 20.76 0.11 -26.01
C LEU A 12 19.23 0.21 -26.01
N ASN A 13 18.56 -0.70 -25.31
CA ASN A 13 17.11 -0.66 -25.15
C ASN A 13 16.66 0.53 -24.30
N ALA A 14 17.39 0.87 -23.23
CA ALA A 14 17.12 2.04 -22.41
C ALA A 14 17.31 3.35 -23.19
N THR A 15 18.38 3.47 -23.98
CA THR A 15 18.64 4.65 -24.81
C THR A 15 17.59 4.79 -25.93
N ARG A 16 17.15 3.68 -26.55
CA ARG A 16 16.05 3.71 -27.52
C ARG A 16 14.75 4.18 -26.89
N ARG A 17 14.41 3.73 -25.68
CA ARG A 17 13.20 4.20 -24.96
C ARG A 17 13.28 5.68 -24.57
N ALA A 18 14.45 6.13 -24.08
CA ALA A 18 14.67 7.52 -23.71
C ALA A 18 14.60 8.48 -24.90
N LEU A 19 15.12 8.08 -26.07
CA LEU A 19 15.06 8.88 -27.29
C LEU A 19 13.70 8.82 -27.98
N ALA A 20 12.95 7.73 -27.80
CA ALA A 20 11.63 7.57 -28.40
C ALA A 20 10.56 8.48 -27.78
N TRP A 21 10.90 9.31 -26.78
CA TRP A 21 9.94 10.18 -26.08
C TRP A 21 8.65 9.42 -25.81
N ASN A 22 8.78 8.24 -25.21
CA ASN A 22 7.65 7.36 -25.08
C ASN A 22 6.63 8.02 -24.14
N ILE A 23 5.58 8.61 -24.73
CA ILE A 23 4.54 9.35 -24.02
C ILE A 23 3.90 8.45 -22.95
N GLU A 24 3.92 7.15 -23.17
CA GLU A 24 3.47 6.10 -22.24
C GLU A 24 4.34 5.99 -20.97
N ASP A 25 5.63 6.32 -21.00
CA ASP A 25 6.53 6.34 -19.83
C ASP A 25 6.37 7.62 -18.99
N LEU A 26 5.72 8.66 -19.54
CA LEU A 26 5.34 9.89 -18.82
C LEU A 26 3.99 9.75 -18.11
N VAL A 27 3.18 8.77 -18.48
CA VAL A 27 1.89 8.51 -17.84
C VAL A 27 2.14 7.65 -16.61
N PRO A 28 1.68 8.04 -15.41
CA PRO A 28 1.80 7.20 -14.24
C PRO A 28 1.14 5.84 -14.53
N PRO A 29 1.75 4.72 -14.11
CA PRO A 29 1.22 3.40 -14.38
C PRO A 29 -0.23 3.32 -13.90
N SER A 30 -1.09 2.71 -14.72
CA SER A 30 -2.50 2.56 -14.37
C SER A 30 -2.64 1.82 -13.04
N GLU A 31 -3.47 2.36 -12.15
CA GLU A 31 -3.73 1.80 -10.83
C GLU A 31 -4.22 0.35 -10.97
N ARG A 32 -3.55 -0.58 -10.28
CA ARG A 32 -3.94 -1.98 -10.24
C ARG A 32 -4.69 -2.26 -8.96
N TYR A 33 -5.87 -2.88 -9.07
CA TYR A 33 -6.62 -3.35 -7.89
C TYR A 33 -5.85 -4.45 -7.17
N ILE A 34 -5.41 -4.16 -5.94
CA ILE A 34 -4.77 -5.15 -5.08
C ILE A 34 -5.84 -5.95 -4.33
N PHE A 35 -6.93 -5.28 -3.92
CA PHE A 35 -8.07 -5.90 -3.25
C PHE A 35 -9.39 -5.31 -3.77
N ASN A 36 -10.41 -6.17 -3.88
CA ASN A 36 -11.78 -5.79 -4.16
C ASN A 36 -12.62 -6.07 -2.93
N PHE A 37 -13.48 -5.13 -2.55
CA PHE A 37 -14.40 -5.29 -1.42
C PHE A 37 -15.81 -5.32 -1.97
N SER A 38 -16.61 -6.31 -1.57
CA SER A 38 -17.99 -6.42 -2.03
C SER A 38 -18.93 -5.50 -1.24
N SER A 39 -18.57 -5.16 0.00
CA SER A 39 -19.42 -4.41 0.91
C SER A 39 -18.63 -3.70 2.02
N LYS A 40 -19.28 -2.70 2.63
CA LYS A 40 -18.74 -2.00 3.82
C LYS A 40 -18.60 -2.90 5.04
N ASP A 41 -19.36 -3.99 5.11
CA ASP A 41 -19.26 -4.94 6.20
C ASP A 41 -17.98 -5.77 6.13
N GLU A 42 -17.43 -6.01 4.94
CA GLU A 42 -16.13 -6.70 4.79
C GLU A 42 -14.99 -5.90 5.41
N LEU A 43 -15.04 -4.56 5.43
CA LEU A 43 -14.05 -3.72 6.11
C LEU A 43 -13.91 -4.09 7.59
N LYS A 44 -14.98 -4.57 8.24
CA LYS A 44 -14.95 -5.00 9.64
C LYS A 44 -14.05 -6.21 9.86
N ASN A 45 -13.81 -7.00 8.81
CA ASN A 45 -12.88 -8.14 8.84
C ASN A 45 -11.42 -7.70 8.71
N TRP A 46 -11.15 -6.42 8.46
CA TRP A 46 -9.80 -5.87 8.40
C TRP A 46 -9.48 -5.06 9.65
N HIS A 47 -8.21 -5.08 10.03
CA HIS A 47 -7.67 -4.35 11.16
C HIS A 47 -6.55 -3.44 10.66
N LEU A 48 -6.73 -2.14 10.82
CA LEU A 48 -5.68 -1.15 10.59
C LEU A 48 -4.80 -1.08 11.82
N TYR A 49 -3.50 -0.93 11.63
CA TYR A 49 -2.55 -0.76 12.71
C TYR A 49 -1.53 0.31 12.33
N SER A 50 -1.08 1.09 13.31
CA SER A 50 -0.09 2.15 13.12
C SER A 50 0.73 2.36 14.38
N ASP A 51 1.87 3.02 14.21
CA ASP A 51 2.74 3.41 15.31
C ASP A 51 2.10 4.41 16.30
N SER A 52 0.98 5.04 15.93
CA SER A 52 0.20 5.92 16.81
C SER A 52 -0.31 5.25 18.08
N GLU A 53 -0.56 3.93 18.07
CA GLU A 53 -0.89 3.16 19.28
C GLU A 53 0.24 3.18 20.32
N TYR A 54 1.47 3.45 19.86
CA TYR A 54 2.69 3.45 20.65
C TYR A 54 3.30 4.86 20.79
N GLY A 55 2.61 5.90 20.33
CA GLY A 55 3.05 7.30 20.42
C GLY A 55 3.75 7.85 19.17
N GLY A 56 3.75 7.12 18.05
CA GLY A 56 4.10 7.67 16.74
C GLY A 56 3.01 8.59 16.16
N LEU A 57 3.31 9.24 15.05
CA LEU A 57 2.38 10.11 14.33
C LEU A 57 1.91 9.53 12.98
N SER A 58 2.21 8.26 12.69
CA SER A 58 1.68 7.61 11.51
C SER A 58 0.22 7.23 11.70
N SER A 59 -0.54 7.27 10.61
CA SER A 59 -1.97 6.91 10.60
C SER A 59 -2.31 6.10 9.36
N ALA A 60 -3.34 5.26 9.48
CA ALA A 60 -3.90 4.50 8.37
C ALA A 60 -5.43 4.67 8.37
N ALA A 61 -6.00 4.73 7.17
CA ALA A 61 -7.44 4.75 6.93
C ALA A 61 -7.77 3.77 5.80
N LEU A 62 -8.94 3.14 5.91
CA LEU A 62 -9.47 2.24 4.90
C LEU A 62 -10.90 2.65 4.61
N GLU A 63 -11.14 3.16 3.41
CA GLU A 63 -12.43 3.68 2.98
C GLU A 63 -12.91 2.92 1.76
N ILE A 64 -14.23 2.83 1.58
CA ILE A 64 -14.81 2.36 0.31
C ILE A 64 -15.22 3.58 -0.49
N LYS A 65 -14.71 3.69 -1.70
CA LYS A 65 -15.15 4.69 -2.67
C LYS A 65 -16.19 4.03 -3.57
N ASP A 66 -17.42 4.55 -3.49
CA ASP A 66 -18.47 4.15 -4.41
C ASP A 66 -18.15 4.74 -5.79
N THR A 67 -17.55 3.92 -6.64
CA THR A 67 -17.46 4.23 -8.07
C THR A 67 -18.88 4.16 -8.61
N GLY A 68 -19.43 5.30 -9.05
CA GLY A 68 -20.84 5.51 -9.44
C GLY A 68 -21.42 4.59 -10.52
N ASN A 69 -20.67 3.58 -10.96
CA ASN A 69 -21.10 2.49 -11.82
C ASN A 69 -21.36 1.21 -11.00
N GLY A 70 -22.38 1.27 -10.13
CA GLY A 70 -23.30 0.18 -9.76
C GLY A 70 -22.84 -1.23 -9.31
N SER A 71 -21.57 -1.63 -9.35
CA SER A 71 -21.20 -3.04 -9.12
C SER A 71 -19.88 -3.31 -8.41
N THR A 72 -19.01 -2.31 -8.20
CA THR A 72 -17.72 -2.56 -7.53
C THR A 72 -17.41 -1.44 -6.55
N SER A 73 -17.46 -1.74 -5.26
CA SER A 73 -16.95 -0.88 -4.18
C SER A 73 -15.43 -1.04 -4.11
N VAL A 74 -14.68 -0.01 -4.55
CA VAL A 74 -13.22 -0.03 -4.47
C VAL A 74 -12.81 0.38 -3.06
N GLY A 75 -12.12 -0.51 -2.34
CA GLY A 75 -11.51 -0.16 -1.06
C GLY A 75 -10.20 0.60 -1.27
N LEU A 76 -10.14 1.83 -0.80
CA LEU A 76 -8.96 2.67 -0.78
C LEU A 76 -8.28 2.55 0.59
N PHE A 77 -7.10 1.94 0.62
CA PHE A 77 -6.20 2.03 1.76
C PHE A 77 -5.31 3.26 1.61
N SER A 78 -5.29 4.13 2.62
CA SER A 78 -4.43 5.30 2.68
C SER A 78 -3.74 5.37 4.04
N GLY A 79 -2.62 6.07 4.10
CA GLY A 79 -1.93 6.29 5.35
C GLY A 79 -0.97 7.47 5.27
N ASN A 80 -0.78 8.12 6.40
CA ASN A 80 0.25 9.13 6.58
C ASN A 80 1.41 8.50 7.34
N LEU A 81 2.62 8.56 6.77
CA LEU A 81 3.83 8.01 7.37
C LEU A 81 4.60 9.16 8.03
N SER A 82 4.84 9.05 9.34
CA SER A 82 5.68 10.02 10.05
C SER A 82 6.79 9.31 10.82
N LEU A 83 7.97 9.93 10.81
CA LEU A 83 9.12 9.53 11.65
C LEU A 83 9.15 10.28 12.98
N ASP A 84 8.16 11.14 13.23
CA ASP A 84 8.05 11.87 14.48
C ASP A 84 7.36 11.02 15.55
N VAL A 85 7.75 11.26 16.80
CA VAL A 85 7.23 10.59 17.99
C VAL A 85 6.78 11.66 18.98
N ILE A 86 5.66 11.44 19.65
CA ILE A 86 5.15 12.36 20.67
C ILE A 86 6.11 12.37 21.86
N GLU A 87 6.65 13.55 22.18
CA GLU A 87 7.49 13.75 23.36
C GLU A 87 6.70 13.44 24.65
N GLY A 88 7.24 12.56 25.49
CA GLY A 88 6.59 12.12 26.73
C GLY A 88 5.55 11.02 26.57
N SER A 89 5.50 10.34 25.42
CA SER A 89 4.67 9.14 25.27
C SER A 89 5.06 8.07 26.29
N LYS A 90 4.08 7.29 26.74
CA LYS A 90 4.28 6.21 27.75
C LYS A 90 5.26 5.13 27.27
N TRP A 91 5.43 5.00 25.95
CA TRP A 91 6.24 3.99 25.30
C TRP A 91 7.45 4.65 24.66
N ASN A 92 8.65 4.34 25.18
CA ASN A 92 9.91 4.81 24.60
C ASN A 92 10.16 4.15 23.24
N MET A 93 9.52 4.66 22.19
CA MET A 93 9.78 4.28 20.82
C MET A 93 11.10 4.86 20.34
N THR A 94 11.99 3.99 19.84
CA THR A 94 13.26 4.40 19.21
C THR A 94 13.12 4.65 17.71
N ARG A 95 12.05 4.14 17.09
CA ARG A 95 11.79 4.25 15.64
C ARG A 95 10.30 4.19 15.33
N SER A 96 9.79 5.24 14.68
CA SER A 96 8.45 5.34 14.08
C SER A 96 8.52 5.18 12.56
N GLY A 97 7.39 5.39 11.88
CA GLY A 97 7.23 5.26 10.45
C GLY A 97 6.67 3.91 10.05
N PHE A 98 5.62 3.45 10.74
CA PHE A 98 4.88 2.28 10.28
C PHE A 98 3.36 2.43 10.42
N CYS A 99 2.66 2.00 9.38
CA CYS A 99 1.22 1.80 9.35
C CYS A 99 0.87 0.71 8.34
N GLY A 100 -0.25 0.02 8.52
CA GLY A 100 -0.65 -1.08 7.66
C GLY A 100 -2.06 -1.60 7.93
N MET A 101 -2.44 -2.63 7.18
CA MET A 101 -3.70 -3.34 7.35
C MET A 101 -3.48 -4.85 7.33
N ARG A 102 -4.28 -5.59 8.10
CA ARG A 102 -4.30 -7.06 8.10
C ARG A 102 -5.71 -7.59 8.20
N SER A 103 -5.95 -8.80 7.68
CA SER A 103 -7.20 -9.50 7.97
C SER A 103 -7.23 -9.91 9.44
N LYS A 104 -8.41 -9.80 10.08
CA LYS A 104 -8.66 -10.36 11.39
C LYS A 104 -8.69 -11.88 11.25
N LYS A 105 -8.00 -12.59 12.14
CA LYS A 105 -8.18 -14.04 12.24
C LYS A 105 -9.63 -14.30 12.63
N VAL A 106 -10.37 -14.98 11.76
CA VAL A 106 -11.59 -15.64 12.16
C VAL A 106 -11.14 -16.74 13.11
N ASN A 107 -11.47 -16.62 14.39
CA ASN A 107 -11.27 -17.72 15.33
C ASN A 107 -12.10 -18.88 14.78
N ALA A 108 -11.46 -19.87 14.18
CA ALA A 108 -12.10 -21.15 13.96
C ALA A 108 -12.49 -21.64 15.35
N THR A 109 -13.77 -21.52 15.69
CA THR A 109 -14.37 -22.19 16.82
C THR A 109 -13.95 -23.65 16.71
N GLN A 110 -13.07 -24.10 17.61
CA GLN A 110 -12.77 -25.51 17.73
C GLN A 110 -14.12 -26.20 18.02
N PRO A 111 -14.50 -27.22 17.23
CA PRO A 111 -15.66 -28.02 17.59
C PRO A 111 -15.37 -28.66 18.95
N SER A 112 -16.30 -28.46 19.88
CA SER A 112 -16.35 -29.05 21.21
C SER A 112 -16.37 -30.58 21.16
#